data_AF-A0A7W7W8H2-F1
#
_entry.id   AF-A0A7W7W8H2-F1
#
_cell.length_a   1.000
_cell.length_b   1.000
_cell.length_c   1.000
_cell.angle_alpha   90.00
_cell.angle_beta   90.00
_cell.angle_gamma   90.00
#
_symmetry.space_group_name_H-M   'P 1'
#
loop_
_entity.id
_entity.type
_entity.pdbx_description
1 polymer ?
#
loop_
_entity_poly.entity_id
_entity_poly.type
_entity_poly.pdbx_seq_one_letter_code
_entity_poly.pdbx_strand_id
1 'polypeptide(L)'
;MKLSISIGLGLAAAGVCLAAVVLSGAVSESPPVPATCPQRWGGNDIGGWVPAAADIGGVEESLVPDSPVKALICAYPGDNAHPGGERLAGSRTLTDQAVAMARDLAYLPVTTAPIGHPCTLMGGPMTNYLIRFAYPDGRALWVGSAEEVNHCVRTTNGTASSNSYTGPAITTAYKDGIWRPVPPEDPCRGPGDRRGQDELMVPGRPGRLIVCRDATYVRPPYRKRHGRDIARALAATLNSLDTVPSENTCQGLGGANKRGVRLIFDYPQGPAAAVNISMNCAPAINNGLLQADLDDHVRDQILRLAPS
;
A
#
# COMPACT_ATOMS: atom_id res chain seq x y z
N MET A 1 23.84 -14.09 96.39
CA MET A 1 23.92 -15.47 95.85
C MET A 1 23.61 -15.40 94.36
N LYS A 2 24.53 -15.90 93.53
CA LYS A 2 24.47 -16.14 92.06
C LYS A 2 24.58 -14.94 91.08
N LEU A 3 25.77 -14.92 90.48
CA LEU A 3 26.22 -14.38 89.18
C LEU A 3 25.19 -14.49 88.04
N SER A 4 25.20 -13.52 87.11
CA SER A 4 25.81 -13.70 85.77
C SER A 4 25.97 -12.39 84.99
N ILE A 5 27.09 -12.30 84.27
CA ILE A 5 27.65 -11.19 83.49
C ILE A 5 27.39 -11.43 82.00
N SER A 6 27.17 -10.37 81.20
CA SER A 6 27.79 -10.07 79.87
C SER A 6 26.92 -9.03 79.12
N ILE A 7 27.38 -7.78 78.94
CA ILE A 7 28.15 -7.21 77.79
C ILE A 7 27.41 -7.32 76.45
N GLY A 8 27.11 -6.16 75.85
CA GLY A 8 26.69 -6.04 74.45
C GLY A 8 26.64 -4.58 73.97
N LEU A 9 27.72 -4.16 73.30
CA LEU A 9 27.89 -2.90 72.55
C LEU A 9 26.89 -2.79 71.36
N GLY A 10 26.60 -1.55 70.94
CA GLY A 10 26.22 -1.24 69.54
C GLY A 10 25.28 -0.03 69.44
N LEU A 11 25.78 1.18 69.17
CA LEU A 11 26.14 1.78 67.88
C LEU A 11 25.00 2.63 67.28
N ALA A 12 25.40 3.83 66.87
CA ALA A 12 24.59 4.99 66.59
C ALA A 12 24.12 5.08 65.13
N ALA A 13 23.10 5.93 64.98
CA ALA A 13 22.51 6.55 63.80
C ALA A 13 23.37 6.69 62.53
N ALA A 14 22.71 6.50 61.38
CA ALA A 14 22.88 7.35 60.20
C ALA A 14 21.59 7.33 59.36
N GLY A 15 20.83 8.43 59.39
CA GLY A 15 19.71 8.67 58.48
C GLY A 15 20.23 9.11 57.12
N VAL A 16 19.88 8.36 56.07
CA VAL A 16 20.19 8.71 54.69
C VAL A 16 18.98 9.42 54.09
N CYS A 17 19.14 10.71 53.77
CA CYS A 17 18.20 11.45 52.95
C CYS A 17 18.36 11.01 51.49
N LEU A 18 17.34 10.40 50.91
CA LEU A 18 17.25 10.13 49.47
C LEU A 18 16.71 11.38 48.76
N ALA A 19 17.58 12.07 48.03
CA ALA A 19 17.18 13.05 47.05
C ALA A 19 16.63 12.31 45.81
N ALA A 20 15.34 12.50 45.52
CA ALA A 20 14.72 12.00 44.30
C ALA A 20 15.21 12.84 43.12
N VAL A 21 16.08 12.28 42.29
CA VAL A 21 16.45 12.84 40.99
C VAL A 21 15.30 12.56 40.03
N VAL A 22 14.54 13.59 39.68
CA VAL A 22 13.56 13.54 38.60
C VAL A 22 14.34 13.51 37.28
N LEU A 23 14.61 12.31 36.79
CA LEU A 23 15.07 12.10 35.41
C LEU A 23 13.91 12.50 34.49
N SER A 24 13.95 13.75 34.04
CA SER A 24 13.15 14.20 32.90
C SER A 24 13.66 13.42 31.68
N GLY A 25 12.93 12.36 31.32
CA GLY A 25 13.21 11.60 30.11
C GLY A 25 13.10 12.54 28.90
N ALA A 26 14.22 12.77 28.24
CA ALA A 26 14.25 13.41 26.94
C ALA A 26 13.38 12.56 26.01
N VAL A 27 12.35 13.18 25.42
CA VAL A 27 11.66 12.65 24.25
C VAL A 27 12.76 12.43 23.21
N SER A 28 13.01 11.17 22.84
CA SER A 28 13.86 10.85 21.69
C SER A 28 13.19 11.44 20.46
N GLU A 29 13.59 12.65 20.09
CA GLU A 29 13.26 13.25 18.80
C GLU A 29 13.94 12.38 17.74
N SER A 30 13.15 11.65 16.95
CA SER A 30 13.65 10.94 15.78
C SER A 30 14.43 11.90 14.90
N PRO A 31 15.61 11.51 14.38
CA PRO A 31 16.42 12.40 13.57
C PRO A 31 15.63 12.91 12.35
N PRO A 32 15.73 14.21 12.03
CA PRO A 32 14.92 14.82 10.99
C PRO A 32 15.18 14.18 9.63
N VAL A 33 14.11 13.92 8.89
CA VAL A 33 14.15 13.32 7.55
C VAL A 33 15.00 14.20 6.61
N PRO A 34 16.11 13.67 6.05
CA PRO A 34 17.06 14.46 5.25
C PRO A 34 16.38 15.24 4.13
N ALA A 35 16.76 16.49 3.94
CA ALA A 35 16.17 17.38 2.92
C ALA A 35 16.68 17.12 1.49
N THR A 36 17.70 16.28 1.34
CA THR A 36 18.37 16.00 0.07
C THR A 36 18.31 14.52 -0.26
N CYS A 37 18.41 14.20 -1.54
CA CYS A 37 18.53 12.82 -2.01
C CYS A 37 19.80 12.16 -1.45
N PRO A 38 19.68 10.96 -0.85
CA PRO A 38 20.84 10.11 -0.59
C PRO A 38 21.64 9.89 -1.87
N GLN A 39 22.97 9.83 -1.78
CA GLN A 39 23.82 9.60 -2.96
C GLN A 39 23.74 8.16 -3.49
N ARG A 40 23.24 7.24 -2.67
CA ARG A 40 23.04 5.84 -3.01
C ARG A 40 21.72 5.33 -2.47
N TRP A 41 21.12 4.37 -3.16
CA TRP A 41 20.07 3.54 -2.62
C TRP A 41 20.64 2.69 -1.47
N GLY A 42 19.98 2.73 -0.32
CA GLY A 42 20.42 2.04 0.89
C GLY A 42 19.65 0.75 1.19
N GLY A 43 18.69 0.38 0.34
CA GLY A 43 17.97 -0.88 0.42
C GLY A 43 18.70 -1.99 -0.33
N ASN A 44 18.33 -3.24 -0.04
CA ASN A 44 18.68 -4.40 -0.86
C ASN A 44 17.46 -4.92 -1.64
N ASP A 45 16.31 -4.24 -1.54
CA ASP A 45 15.08 -4.57 -2.22
C ASP A 45 14.76 -3.51 -3.27
N ILE A 46 13.91 -3.89 -4.23
CA ILE A 46 13.36 -2.98 -5.23
C ILE A 46 12.26 -2.14 -4.59
N GLY A 47 12.41 -0.82 -4.61
CA GLY A 47 11.45 0.19 -4.16
C GLY A 47 11.16 0.20 -2.65
N GLY A 48 11.50 -0.86 -1.93
CA GLY A 48 11.06 -1.11 -0.56
C GLY A 48 11.84 -0.42 0.56
N TRP A 49 12.76 0.49 0.26
CA TRP A 49 13.63 1.09 1.28
C TRP A 49 13.32 2.55 1.58
N VAL A 50 12.82 2.80 2.78
CA VAL A 50 12.72 4.11 3.44
C VAL A 50 12.74 3.94 4.97
N PRO A 51 13.17 4.96 5.74
CA PRO A 51 12.94 4.99 7.18
C PRO A 51 11.45 4.98 7.51
N ALA A 52 11.06 4.38 8.64
CA ALA A 52 9.68 4.42 9.11
C ALA A 52 9.23 5.86 9.39
N ALA A 53 8.03 6.23 8.93
CA ALA A 53 7.45 7.56 9.07
C ALA A 53 6.73 7.76 10.42
N ALA A 54 7.29 7.24 11.52
CA ALA A 54 6.58 7.07 12.79
C ALA A 54 6.04 8.37 13.43
N ASP A 55 6.61 9.53 13.11
CA ASP A 55 6.26 10.82 13.73
C ASP A 55 5.15 11.59 12.98
N ILE A 56 4.50 10.97 12.00
CA ILE A 56 3.41 11.57 11.24
C ILE A 56 2.13 10.75 11.46
N GLY A 57 1.08 11.38 11.98
CA GLY A 57 -0.22 10.72 12.14
C GLY A 57 -0.81 10.31 10.79
N GLY A 58 -1.48 9.16 10.74
CA GLY A 58 -2.13 8.66 9.52
C GLY A 58 -1.24 7.83 8.58
N VAL A 59 0.00 7.53 8.97
CA VAL A 59 0.97 6.79 8.13
C VAL A 59 0.72 5.28 8.06
N GLU A 60 -0.07 4.73 8.97
CA GLU A 60 -0.50 3.32 8.93
C GLU A 60 -1.65 3.14 7.93
N GLU A 61 -2.46 4.18 7.74
CA GLU A 61 -3.67 4.20 6.91
C GLU A 61 -3.46 4.85 5.54
N SER A 62 -2.30 5.48 5.33
CA SER A 62 -1.96 6.18 4.08
C SER A 62 -0.45 6.25 3.86
N LEU A 63 -0.03 6.07 2.60
CA LEU A 63 1.37 6.27 2.22
C LEU A 63 1.82 7.74 2.41
N VAL A 64 0.91 8.68 2.17
CA VAL A 64 1.18 10.13 2.30
C VAL A 64 -0.05 10.81 2.92
N PRO A 65 -0.14 10.88 4.27
CA PRO A 65 -1.22 11.59 4.93
C PRO A 65 -1.14 13.11 4.71
N ASP A 66 -2.20 13.83 5.09
CA ASP A 66 -2.30 15.29 5.05
C ASP A 66 -2.01 15.93 3.66
N SER A 67 -1.52 17.17 3.66
CA SER A 67 -1.29 17.98 2.45
C SER A 67 0.14 18.53 2.44
N PRO A 68 1.09 17.84 1.81
CA PRO A 68 2.45 18.32 1.69
C PRO A 68 2.55 19.49 0.72
N VAL A 69 3.54 20.36 0.94
CA VAL A 69 3.82 21.56 0.13
C VAL A 69 4.88 21.31 -0.94
N LYS A 70 5.62 20.20 -0.84
CA LYS A 70 6.73 19.87 -1.73
C LYS A 70 6.95 18.37 -1.82
N ALA A 71 7.23 17.88 -3.01
CA ALA A 71 7.69 16.51 -3.26
C ALA A 71 9.07 16.55 -3.94
N LEU A 72 10.09 15.94 -3.35
CA LEU A 72 11.41 15.75 -3.96
C LEU A 72 11.56 14.29 -4.38
N ILE A 73 11.66 14.03 -5.68
CA ILE A 73 11.85 12.71 -6.29
C ILE A 73 13.34 12.51 -6.56
N CYS A 74 13.88 11.37 -6.14
CA CYS A 74 15.26 10.94 -6.34
C CYS A 74 15.26 9.63 -7.13
N ALA A 75 16.04 9.56 -8.21
CA ALA A 75 16.06 8.40 -9.11
C ALA A 75 17.37 7.63 -9.03
N TYR A 76 17.28 6.30 -8.91
CA TYR A 76 18.39 5.37 -8.76
C TYR A 76 18.23 4.22 -9.77
N PRO A 77 18.68 4.41 -11.03
CA PRO A 77 18.59 3.39 -12.06
C PRO A 77 19.54 2.21 -11.76
N GLY A 78 19.07 1.01 -12.08
CA GLY A 78 19.76 -0.25 -11.84
C GLY A 78 19.13 -1.41 -12.63
N ASP A 79 19.32 -2.61 -12.09
CA ASP A 79 18.83 -3.87 -12.64
C ASP A 79 18.08 -4.65 -11.54
N ASN A 80 16.98 -5.30 -11.90
CA ASN A 80 16.13 -5.99 -10.91
C ASN A 80 16.67 -7.36 -10.46
N ALA A 81 17.78 -7.87 -11.02
CA ALA A 81 18.43 -9.08 -10.53
C ALA A 81 19.41 -8.81 -9.36
N HIS A 82 19.92 -7.58 -9.24
CA HIS A 82 20.89 -7.20 -8.21
C HIS A 82 20.53 -5.85 -7.56
N PRO A 83 19.35 -5.74 -6.91
CA PRO A 83 18.98 -4.51 -6.24
C PRO A 83 19.97 -4.18 -5.11
N GLY A 84 20.36 -2.90 -5.01
CA GLY A 84 21.16 -2.39 -3.91
C GLY A 84 22.34 -1.50 -4.33
N GLY A 85 22.52 -0.40 -3.59
CA GLY A 85 23.69 0.48 -3.74
C GLY A 85 23.71 1.32 -5.02
N GLU A 86 22.63 1.33 -5.80
CA GLU A 86 22.48 2.12 -7.02
C GLU A 86 22.80 3.59 -6.75
N ARG A 87 23.49 4.23 -7.70
CA ARG A 87 23.90 5.63 -7.55
C ARG A 87 22.75 6.56 -7.91
N LEU A 88 22.67 7.69 -7.20
CA LEU A 88 21.76 8.76 -7.57
C LEU A 88 22.08 9.23 -8.99
N ALA A 89 21.11 9.13 -9.90
CA ALA A 89 21.23 9.65 -11.26
C ALA A 89 20.74 11.10 -11.35
N GLY A 90 19.79 11.49 -10.51
CA GLY A 90 19.25 12.84 -10.51
C GLY A 90 18.07 12.97 -9.56
N SER A 91 17.57 14.20 -9.47
CA SER A 91 16.41 14.53 -8.67
C SER A 91 15.50 15.55 -9.36
N ARG A 92 14.23 15.56 -8.95
CA ARG A 92 13.25 16.54 -9.40
C ARG A 92 12.35 16.96 -8.25
N THR A 93 12.09 18.25 -8.16
CA THR A 93 11.16 18.81 -7.18
C THR A 93 9.84 19.15 -7.86
N LEU A 94 8.73 18.78 -7.23
CA LEU A 94 7.39 19.25 -7.55
C LEU A 94 6.86 20.08 -6.38
N THR A 95 6.53 21.35 -6.61
CA THR A 95 5.83 22.19 -5.61
C THR A 95 4.33 22.19 -5.89
N ASP A 96 3.95 22.52 -7.12
CA ASP A 96 2.56 22.80 -7.48
C ASP A 96 1.71 21.52 -7.67
N GLN A 97 2.36 20.37 -7.60
CA GLN A 97 1.73 19.06 -7.77
C GLN A 97 1.98 18.10 -6.60
N ALA A 98 2.66 18.57 -5.53
CA ALA A 98 2.92 17.75 -4.35
C ALA A 98 1.61 17.24 -3.72
N VAL A 99 0.61 18.12 -3.59
CA VAL A 99 -0.72 17.77 -3.06
C VAL A 99 -1.44 16.77 -3.97
N ALA A 100 -1.36 16.94 -5.29
CA ALA A 100 -2.00 16.02 -6.24
C ALA A 100 -1.37 14.62 -6.17
N MET A 101 -0.04 14.57 -6.12
CA MET A 101 0.72 13.32 -5.96
C MET A 101 0.40 12.63 -4.63
N ALA A 102 0.45 13.38 -3.52
CA ALA A 102 0.12 12.86 -2.20
C ALA A 102 -1.31 12.31 -2.14
N ARG A 103 -2.29 13.06 -2.67
CA ARG A 103 -3.69 12.62 -2.73
C ARG A 103 -3.84 11.31 -3.49
N ASP A 104 -3.20 11.18 -4.64
CA ASP A 104 -3.33 9.99 -5.48
C ASP A 104 -2.65 8.77 -4.83
N LEU A 105 -1.49 8.95 -4.17
CA LEU A 105 -0.86 7.91 -3.36
C LEU A 105 -1.67 7.55 -2.11
N ALA A 106 -2.37 8.52 -1.51
CA ALA A 106 -3.22 8.32 -0.35
C ALA A 106 -4.50 7.50 -0.66
N TYR A 107 -4.84 7.35 -1.94
CA TYR A 107 -5.92 6.47 -2.39
C TYR A 107 -5.49 5.02 -2.60
N LEU A 108 -4.20 4.72 -2.54
CA LEU A 108 -3.73 3.35 -2.71
C LEU A 108 -4.15 2.51 -1.50
N PRO A 109 -4.51 1.23 -1.70
CA PRO A 109 -4.75 0.34 -0.60
C PRO A 109 -3.42 0.05 0.09
N VAL A 110 -3.42 0.12 1.41
CA VAL A 110 -2.25 -0.09 2.23
C VAL A 110 -2.48 -1.25 3.19
N THR A 111 -1.39 -1.83 3.66
CA THR A 111 -1.40 -2.73 4.80
C THR A 111 -0.11 -2.53 5.59
N THR A 112 -0.16 -2.89 6.87
CA THR A 112 1.00 -3.02 7.75
C THR A 112 1.53 -4.46 7.78
N ALA A 113 0.78 -5.42 7.26
CA ALA A 113 1.22 -6.80 7.14
C ALA A 113 2.26 -6.95 6.01
N PRO A 114 3.25 -7.85 6.14
CA PRO A 114 4.11 -8.20 5.02
C PRO A 114 3.28 -8.74 3.87
N ILE A 115 3.32 -8.10 2.70
CA ILE A 115 2.83 -8.69 1.47
C ILE A 115 4.01 -9.04 0.58
N GLY A 116 4.01 -10.27 0.09
CA GLY A 116 4.90 -10.72 -0.98
C GLY A 116 4.08 -11.43 -2.04
N HIS A 117 4.39 -11.17 -3.31
CA HIS A 117 3.95 -11.99 -4.42
C HIS A 117 5.18 -12.53 -5.16
N PRO A 118 5.12 -13.76 -5.66
CA PRO A 118 6.22 -14.29 -6.46
C PRO A 118 6.36 -13.48 -7.74
N CYS A 119 7.55 -12.95 -7.96
CA CYS A 119 7.89 -12.12 -9.10
C CYS A 119 8.93 -12.89 -9.93
N THR A 120 8.59 -13.26 -11.17
CA THR A 120 9.37 -14.25 -11.94
C THR A 120 10.26 -13.66 -13.03
N LEU A 121 9.99 -12.46 -13.54
CA LEU A 121 10.87 -11.77 -14.49
C LEU A 121 12.04 -11.09 -13.77
N MET A 122 13.27 -11.50 -14.12
CA MET A 122 14.54 -10.98 -13.58
C MET A 122 15.49 -10.59 -14.71
N GLY A 123 16.48 -9.74 -14.40
CA GLY A 123 17.51 -9.27 -15.33
C GLY A 123 17.06 -8.12 -16.24
N GLY A 124 16.02 -7.38 -15.84
CA GLY A 124 15.47 -6.24 -16.58
C GLY A 124 15.85 -4.89 -15.96
N PRO A 125 15.74 -3.80 -16.75
CA PRO A 125 15.98 -2.45 -16.23
C PRO A 125 15.00 -2.13 -15.11
N MET A 126 15.52 -1.45 -14.10
CA MET A 126 14.76 -0.97 -12.96
C MET A 126 15.21 0.45 -12.59
N THR A 127 14.32 1.25 -12.03
CA THR A 127 14.68 2.51 -11.37
C THR A 127 14.00 2.57 -10.02
N ASN A 128 14.80 2.53 -8.96
CA ASN A 128 14.35 2.80 -7.59
C ASN A 128 14.10 4.30 -7.44
N TYR A 129 13.04 4.64 -6.71
CA TYR A 129 12.64 6.00 -6.42
C TYR A 129 12.51 6.22 -4.93
N LEU A 130 13.07 7.34 -4.46
CA LEU A 130 12.73 7.92 -3.16
C LEU A 130 11.99 9.24 -3.38
N ILE A 131 10.86 9.42 -2.70
CA ILE A 131 10.05 10.63 -2.80
C ILE A 131 9.90 11.22 -1.40
N ARG A 132 10.49 12.38 -1.16
CA ARG A 132 10.31 13.12 0.09
C ARG A 132 9.12 14.04 -0.02
N PHE A 133 8.14 13.88 0.87
CA PHE A 133 7.06 14.83 1.04
C PHE A 133 7.36 15.74 2.23
N ALA A 134 7.39 17.05 2.00
CA ALA A 134 7.60 18.07 3.03
C ALA A 134 6.27 18.76 3.38
N TYR A 135 6.03 18.99 4.67
CA TYR A 135 4.82 19.61 5.19
C TYR A 135 5.06 21.07 5.63
N PRO A 136 4.00 21.91 5.74
CA PRO A 136 4.13 23.30 6.13
C PRO A 136 4.79 23.52 7.51
N ASP A 137 4.61 22.56 8.42
CA ASP A 137 5.13 22.58 9.79
C ASP A 137 6.60 22.12 9.91
N GLY A 138 7.27 21.86 8.79
CA GLY A 138 8.65 21.42 8.73
C GLY A 138 8.84 19.90 8.82
N ARG A 139 7.79 19.12 9.12
CA ARG A 139 7.85 17.65 9.08
C ARG A 139 8.04 17.15 7.65
N ALA A 140 8.52 15.92 7.52
CA ALA A 140 8.63 15.24 6.24
C ALA A 140 8.61 13.72 6.41
N LEU A 141 8.27 13.01 5.33
CA LEU A 141 8.43 11.57 5.20
C LEU A 141 9.06 11.20 3.86
N TRP A 142 9.60 9.99 3.77
CA TRP A 142 10.00 9.37 2.51
C TRP A 142 8.97 8.31 2.10
N VAL A 143 8.71 8.25 0.80
CA VAL A 143 8.05 7.11 0.13
C VAL A 143 9.05 6.45 -0.80
N GLY A 144 9.22 5.14 -0.67
CA GLY A 144 9.99 4.30 -1.58
C GLY A 144 9.07 3.63 -2.60
N SER A 145 9.51 3.55 -3.86
CA SER A 145 8.87 2.77 -4.92
C SER A 145 9.89 2.50 -6.04
N ALA A 146 9.47 1.87 -7.13
CA ALA A 146 10.29 1.66 -8.31
C ALA A 146 9.44 1.46 -9.57
N GLU A 147 10.07 1.64 -10.73
CA GLU A 147 9.58 1.16 -12.02
C GLU A 147 10.50 0.04 -12.50
N GLU A 148 9.92 -1.11 -12.89
CA GLU A 148 10.69 -2.27 -13.36
C GLU A 148 9.81 -3.20 -14.21
N VAL A 149 10.43 -4.13 -14.92
CA VAL A 149 9.78 -4.93 -15.98
C VAL A 149 8.71 -5.94 -15.52
N ASN A 150 8.71 -6.30 -14.24
CA ASN A 150 7.85 -7.34 -13.66
C ASN A 150 6.59 -6.78 -12.99
N HIS A 151 6.45 -5.44 -12.91
CA HIS A 151 5.35 -4.70 -12.28
C HIS A 151 5.03 -5.14 -10.85
N CYS A 152 6.06 -5.54 -10.11
CA CYS A 152 5.97 -6.36 -8.91
C CYS A 152 6.44 -5.60 -7.67
N VAL A 153 6.44 -4.27 -7.75
CA VAL A 153 7.11 -3.40 -6.80
C VAL A 153 6.17 -2.97 -5.69
N ARG A 154 6.70 -2.97 -4.47
CA ARG A 154 6.06 -2.38 -3.31
C ARG A 154 6.33 -0.88 -3.23
N THR A 155 5.28 -0.11 -2.98
CA THR A 155 5.38 1.30 -2.59
C THR A 155 5.19 1.40 -1.07
N THR A 156 6.07 2.08 -0.34
CA THR A 156 6.03 2.10 1.14
C THR A 156 6.52 3.43 1.72
N ASN A 157 5.98 3.82 2.87
CA ASN A 157 6.49 4.93 3.70
C ASN A 157 7.31 4.42 4.92
N GLY A 158 7.67 3.13 4.91
CA GLY A 158 8.42 2.46 5.98
C GLY A 158 7.56 1.98 7.15
N THR A 159 6.29 2.40 7.22
CA THR A 159 5.31 1.95 8.21
C THR A 159 4.23 1.09 7.55
N ALA A 160 3.63 1.61 6.47
CA ALA A 160 2.64 0.93 5.65
C ALA A 160 3.17 0.67 4.24
N SER A 161 2.56 -0.29 3.55
CA SER A 161 2.96 -0.72 2.21
C SER A 161 1.76 -0.93 1.30
N SER A 162 1.95 -0.67 0.02
CA SER A 162 0.99 -0.93 -1.06
C SER A 162 1.66 -1.73 -2.18
N ASN A 163 0.94 -2.68 -2.76
CA ASN A 163 1.37 -3.42 -3.95
C ASN A 163 0.93 -2.76 -5.26
N SER A 164 0.29 -1.59 -5.18
CA SER A 164 -0.11 -0.86 -6.37
C SER A 164 1.10 -0.36 -7.15
N TYR A 165 1.12 -0.72 -8.43
CA TYR A 165 2.22 -0.36 -9.31
C TYR A 165 2.11 1.10 -9.76
N THR A 166 2.92 1.96 -9.14
CA THR A 166 2.94 3.42 -9.40
C THR A 166 4.14 3.89 -10.21
N GLY A 167 5.09 2.99 -10.50
CA GLY A 167 6.35 3.27 -11.18
C GLY A 167 6.24 4.19 -12.40
N PRO A 168 5.37 3.90 -13.39
CA PRO A 168 5.23 4.74 -14.58
C PRO A 168 4.82 6.19 -14.31
N ALA A 169 3.95 6.41 -13.31
CA ALA A 169 3.53 7.75 -12.91
C ALA A 169 4.67 8.52 -12.21
N ILE A 170 5.45 7.83 -11.37
CA ILE A 170 6.63 8.40 -10.72
C ILE A 170 7.71 8.74 -11.75
N THR A 171 7.95 7.86 -12.72
CA THR A 171 8.89 8.10 -13.83
C THR A 171 8.50 9.31 -14.66
N THR A 172 7.21 9.44 -14.99
CA THR A 172 6.70 10.63 -15.71
C THR A 172 6.92 11.90 -14.87
N ALA A 173 6.58 11.85 -13.59
CA ALA A 173 6.81 12.96 -12.67
C ALA A 173 8.29 13.35 -12.57
N TYR A 174 9.20 12.38 -12.55
CA TYR A 174 10.64 12.61 -12.53
C TYR A 174 11.19 13.15 -13.87
N LYS A 175 10.78 12.59 -15.01
CA LYS A 175 11.32 12.97 -16.33
C LYS A 175 10.72 14.28 -16.86
N ASP A 176 9.42 14.47 -16.64
CA ASP A 176 8.64 15.55 -17.26
C ASP A 176 8.22 16.62 -16.26
N GLY A 177 8.35 16.36 -14.95
CA GLY A 177 7.97 17.32 -13.92
C GLY A 177 6.46 17.44 -13.76
N ILE A 178 5.74 16.44 -14.25
CA ILE A 178 4.29 16.39 -14.26
C ILE A 178 3.85 15.08 -13.60
N TRP A 179 3.23 15.19 -12.43
CA TRP A 179 2.48 14.12 -11.81
C TRP A 179 1.17 13.91 -12.58
N ARG A 180 1.07 12.74 -13.19
CA ARG A 180 -0.14 12.27 -13.86
C ARG A 180 -0.26 10.78 -13.61
N PRO A 181 -1.27 10.32 -12.84
CA PRO A 181 -1.61 8.91 -12.80
C PRO A 181 -1.86 8.43 -14.22
N VAL A 182 -1.27 7.31 -14.59
CA VAL A 182 -1.47 6.70 -15.90
C VAL A 182 -2.69 5.79 -15.78
N PRO A 183 -3.87 6.20 -16.30
CA PRO A 183 -5.01 5.29 -16.30
C PRO A 183 -4.67 4.09 -17.21
N PRO A 184 -5.18 2.90 -16.87
CA PRO A 184 -5.01 1.75 -17.75
C PRO A 184 -5.65 2.00 -19.11
N GLU A 185 -5.01 1.55 -20.18
CA GLU A 185 -5.58 1.62 -21.54
C GLU A 185 -6.92 0.86 -21.63
N ASP A 186 -7.01 -0.27 -20.94
CA ASP A 186 -8.22 -1.04 -20.76
C ASP A 186 -8.59 -1.15 -19.27
N PRO A 187 -9.71 -0.57 -18.81
CA PRO A 187 -10.12 -0.68 -17.41
C PRO A 187 -10.37 -2.13 -16.98
N CYS A 188 -10.67 -3.04 -17.91
CA CYS A 188 -10.82 -4.46 -17.63
C CYS A 188 -9.48 -5.18 -17.37
N ARG A 189 -8.35 -4.49 -17.58
CA ARG A 189 -6.99 -5.01 -17.38
C ARG A 189 -6.16 -4.13 -16.45
N GLY A 190 -6.70 -2.98 -16.05
CA GLY A 190 -6.01 -2.02 -15.21
C GLY A 190 -6.01 -2.38 -13.74
N PRO A 191 -5.10 -1.76 -12.94
CA PRO A 191 -5.09 -1.94 -11.50
C PRO A 191 -6.43 -1.51 -10.90
N GLY A 192 -6.80 -2.17 -9.80
CA GLY A 192 -8.11 -2.07 -9.17
C GLY A 192 -8.03 -1.59 -7.75
N ASP A 193 -7.05 -0.74 -7.47
CA ASP A 193 -6.47 -0.64 -6.15
C ASP A 193 -6.95 0.66 -5.51
N ARG A 194 -7.76 0.51 -4.46
CA ARG A 194 -8.40 1.61 -3.75
C ARG A 194 -8.32 1.38 -2.24
N ARG A 195 -7.98 2.44 -1.50
CA ARG A 195 -7.97 2.46 -0.04
C ARG A 195 -9.28 1.93 0.56
N GLY A 196 -9.13 1.11 1.60
CA GLY A 196 -10.22 0.41 2.27
C GLY A 196 -10.51 -0.98 1.69
N GLN A 197 -9.77 -1.43 0.66
CA GLN A 197 -9.88 -2.80 0.14
C GLN A 197 -9.30 -3.86 1.07
N ASP A 198 -8.52 -3.45 2.06
CA ASP A 198 -8.06 -4.24 3.21
C ASP A 198 -9.17 -4.52 4.23
N GLU A 199 -10.23 -3.71 4.25
CA GLU A 199 -11.35 -3.84 5.19
C GLU A 199 -12.64 -4.34 4.52
N LEU A 200 -12.86 -3.97 3.25
CA LEU A 200 -14.08 -4.28 2.50
C LEU A 200 -13.75 -4.72 1.07
N MET A 201 -14.51 -5.68 0.51
CA MET A 201 -14.36 -6.07 -0.90
C MET A 201 -14.46 -4.87 -1.86
N VAL A 202 -15.41 -3.96 -1.60
CA VAL A 202 -15.68 -2.75 -2.38
C VAL A 202 -15.90 -1.56 -1.44
N PRO A 203 -14.88 -0.73 -1.17
CA PRO A 203 -14.98 0.33 -0.16
C PRO A 203 -15.78 1.57 -0.61
N GLY A 204 -16.47 2.21 0.33
CA GLY A 204 -17.16 3.49 0.11
C GLY A 204 -18.47 3.35 -0.67
N ARG A 205 -18.73 4.28 -1.61
CA ARG A 205 -20.00 4.37 -2.35
C ARG A 205 -19.77 4.47 -3.87
N PRO A 206 -19.72 3.35 -4.60
CA PRO A 206 -19.48 3.38 -6.03
C PRO A 206 -20.59 4.12 -6.78
N GLY A 207 -20.19 4.76 -7.88
CA GLY A 207 -21.07 5.53 -8.77
C GLY A 207 -21.46 4.80 -10.05
N ARG A 208 -20.64 3.83 -10.49
CA ARG A 208 -20.85 3.03 -11.70
C ARG A 208 -20.13 1.70 -11.57
N LEU A 209 -20.64 0.68 -12.27
CA LEU A 209 -20.03 -0.63 -12.38
C LEU A 209 -19.74 -0.96 -13.85
N ILE A 210 -18.55 -1.50 -14.11
CA ILE A 210 -18.22 -2.15 -15.38
C ILE A 210 -18.00 -3.64 -15.07
N VAL A 211 -18.75 -4.50 -15.74
CA VAL A 211 -18.55 -5.96 -15.68
C VAL A 211 -17.79 -6.37 -16.92
N CYS A 212 -16.58 -6.86 -16.71
CA CYS A 212 -15.69 -7.37 -17.74
C CYS A 212 -15.70 -8.89 -17.69
N ARG A 213 -15.90 -9.53 -18.84
CA ARG A 213 -15.82 -10.99 -18.96
C ARG A 213 -14.60 -11.34 -19.80
N ASP A 214 -13.78 -12.24 -19.27
CA ASP A 214 -12.65 -12.73 -20.04
C ASP A 214 -13.16 -13.58 -21.22
N ALA A 215 -12.62 -13.31 -22.39
CA ALA A 215 -12.87 -14.05 -23.61
C ALA A 215 -11.52 -14.28 -24.26
N THR A 216 -11.04 -15.52 -24.20
CA THR A 216 -9.69 -15.97 -24.58
C THR A 216 -9.26 -15.57 -26.01
N TYR A 217 -10.19 -15.15 -26.87
CA TYR A 217 -9.94 -14.85 -28.28
C TYR A 217 -10.58 -13.55 -28.78
N VAL A 218 -11.17 -12.72 -27.92
CA VAL A 218 -11.81 -11.46 -28.34
C VAL A 218 -11.09 -10.27 -27.70
N ARG A 219 -10.60 -9.35 -28.55
CA ARG A 219 -10.06 -8.06 -28.13
C ARG A 219 -10.91 -6.94 -28.75
N PRO A 220 -11.46 -6.01 -27.95
CA PRO A 220 -11.38 -5.91 -26.48
C PRO A 220 -12.25 -6.94 -25.74
N PRO A 221 -12.02 -7.20 -24.43
CA PRO A 221 -12.90 -8.07 -23.63
C PRO A 221 -14.35 -7.56 -23.65
N TYR A 222 -15.31 -8.49 -23.58
CA TYR A 222 -16.72 -8.12 -23.49
C TYR A 222 -16.95 -7.37 -22.19
N ARG A 223 -17.59 -6.19 -22.31
CA ARG A 223 -17.87 -5.32 -21.17
C ARG A 223 -19.29 -4.80 -21.19
N LYS A 224 -19.92 -4.74 -20.01
CA LYS A 224 -21.24 -4.15 -19.81
C LYS A 224 -21.18 -3.13 -18.66
N ARG A 225 -21.76 -1.95 -18.89
CA ARG A 225 -21.80 -0.86 -17.90
C ARG A 225 -23.15 -0.83 -17.21
N HIS A 226 -23.13 -0.55 -15.92
CA HIS A 226 -24.32 -0.47 -15.06
C HIS A 226 -24.29 0.81 -14.22
N GLY A 227 -25.48 1.35 -13.99
CA GLY A 227 -25.65 2.58 -13.22
C GLY A 227 -25.35 2.41 -11.73
N ARG A 228 -25.41 3.55 -11.03
CA ARG A 228 -25.12 3.71 -9.61
C ARG A 228 -25.84 2.71 -8.70
N ASP A 229 -27.13 2.49 -8.94
CA ASP A 229 -27.95 1.70 -8.01
C ASP A 229 -27.56 0.22 -8.06
N ILE A 230 -27.27 -0.31 -9.25
CA ILE A 230 -26.71 -1.65 -9.45
C ILE A 230 -25.31 -1.75 -8.82
N ALA A 231 -24.46 -0.76 -9.04
CA ALA A 231 -23.10 -0.75 -8.50
C ALA A 231 -23.12 -0.81 -6.96
N ARG A 232 -24.00 -0.04 -6.31
CA ARG A 232 -24.12 -0.01 -4.86
C ARG A 232 -24.75 -1.27 -4.29
N ALA A 233 -25.78 -1.81 -4.95
CA ALA A 233 -26.40 -3.05 -4.53
C ALA A 233 -25.39 -4.22 -4.57
N LEU A 234 -24.65 -4.36 -5.67
CA LEU A 234 -23.64 -5.41 -5.79
C LEU A 234 -22.49 -5.21 -4.80
N ALA A 235 -22.04 -3.98 -4.58
CA ALA A 235 -21.01 -3.69 -3.57
C ALA A 235 -21.46 -4.09 -2.16
N ALA A 236 -22.72 -3.81 -1.79
CA ALA A 236 -23.27 -4.22 -0.50
C ALA A 236 -23.31 -5.75 -0.35
N THR A 237 -23.71 -6.47 -1.40
CA THR A 237 -23.69 -7.94 -1.42
C THR A 237 -22.27 -8.49 -1.27
N LEU A 238 -21.28 -7.95 -1.99
CA LEU A 238 -19.90 -8.41 -1.88
C LEU A 238 -19.29 -8.11 -0.50
N ASN A 239 -19.67 -6.98 0.11
CA ASN A 239 -19.19 -6.58 1.44
C ASN A 239 -19.89 -7.32 2.59
N SER A 240 -20.97 -8.07 2.34
CA SER A 240 -21.62 -8.91 3.36
C SER A 240 -21.06 -10.33 3.43
N LEU A 241 -20.13 -10.67 2.54
CA LEU A 241 -19.46 -11.97 2.55
C LEU A 241 -18.43 -12.03 3.67
N ASP A 242 -18.21 -13.24 4.21
CA ASP A 242 -17.10 -13.49 5.11
C ASP A 242 -15.79 -13.43 4.32
N THR A 243 -14.94 -12.46 4.67
CA THR A 243 -13.66 -12.24 3.99
C THR A 243 -12.48 -12.63 4.87
N VAL A 244 -11.44 -13.15 4.23
CA VAL A 244 -10.13 -13.40 4.84
C VAL A 244 -9.04 -12.62 4.10
N PRO A 245 -7.87 -12.36 4.72
CA PRO A 245 -6.72 -11.82 4.01
C PRO A 245 -6.37 -12.65 2.76
N SER A 246 -6.08 -11.97 1.66
CA SER A 246 -5.82 -12.61 0.37
C SER A 246 -4.43 -13.25 0.33
N GLU A 247 -4.38 -14.53 0.00
CA GLU A 247 -3.14 -15.21 -0.40
C GLU A 247 -2.83 -15.01 -1.89
N ASN A 248 -3.71 -14.31 -2.62
CA ASN A 248 -3.63 -14.09 -4.06
C ASN A 248 -3.53 -15.37 -4.90
N THR A 249 -3.97 -16.49 -4.34
CA THR A 249 -4.08 -17.79 -5.01
C THR A 249 -5.47 -18.36 -4.80
N CYS A 250 -5.86 -19.32 -5.63
CA CYS A 250 -7.09 -20.09 -5.44
C CYS A 250 -6.88 -21.53 -5.86
N GLN A 251 -7.55 -22.45 -5.18
CA GLN A 251 -7.55 -23.85 -5.53
C GLN A 251 -8.58 -24.10 -6.64
N GLY A 252 -8.12 -24.61 -7.78
CA GLY A 252 -9.00 -24.97 -8.89
C GLY A 252 -9.91 -26.15 -8.53
N LEU A 253 -11.21 -25.99 -8.75
CA LEU A 253 -12.25 -26.99 -8.42
C LEU A 253 -12.56 -27.95 -9.58
N GLY A 254 -11.81 -27.89 -10.68
CA GLY A 254 -12.11 -28.63 -11.91
C GLY A 254 -13.25 -28.02 -12.74
N GLY A 255 -13.51 -28.57 -13.94
CA GLY A 255 -14.58 -28.12 -14.84
C GLY A 255 -14.13 -27.21 -16.02
N ALA A 256 -14.88 -27.26 -17.12
CA ALA A 256 -14.49 -26.69 -18.41
C ALA A 256 -14.69 -25.15 -18.53
N ASN A 257 -15.49 -24.54 -17.66
CA ASN A 257 -15.80 -23.10 -17.74
C ASN A 257 -14.82 -22.23 -16.95
N LYS A 258 -13.59 -22.06 -17.46
CA LYS A 258 -12.57 -21.16 -16.92
C LYS A 258 -12.89 -19.66 -17.09
N ARG A 259 -14.15 -19.25 -16.96
CA ARG A 259 -14.56 -17.87 -17.25
C ARG A 259 -14.36 -17.00 -16.00
N GLY A 260 -13.35 -16.14 -16.05
CA GLY A 260 -13.17 -15.07 -15.09
C GLY A 260 -14.12 -13.90 -15.36
N VAL A 261 -14.62 -13.29 -14.29
CA VAL A 261 -15.30 -12.00 -14.35
C VAL A 261 -14.49 -11.01 -13.54
N ARG A 262 -14.27 -9.82 -14.10
CA ARG A 262 -13.68 -8.69 -13.37
C ARG A 262 -14.73 -7.60 -13.23
N LEU A 263 -14.95 -7.16 -12.01
CA LEU A 263 -15.85 -6.06 -11.68
C LEU A 263 -15.00 -4.82 -11.42
N ILE A 264 -15.31 -3.71 -12.09
CA ILE A 264 -14.66 -2.42 -11.88
C ILE A 264 -15.70 -1.44 -11.34
N PHE A 265 -15.50 -0.99 -10.11
CA PHE A 265 -16.36 -0.03 -9.43
C PHE A 265 -15.73 1.36 -9.52
N ASP A 266 -16.37 2.25 -10.29
CA ASP A 266 -15.91 3.62 -10.48
C ASP A 266 -16.49 4.55 -9.41
N TYR A 267 -15.73 5.58 -9.06
CA TYR A 267 -16.11 6.60 -8.06
C TYR A 267 -16.05 8.01 -8.66
N PRO A 268 -16.78 8.97 -8.09
CA PRO A 268 -16.64 10.39 -8.47
C PRO A 268 -15.23 10.94 -8.23
N GLN A 269 -14.50 10.38 -7.27
CA GLN A 269 -13.15 10.80 -6.88
C GLN A 269 -12.26 9.60 -6.55
N GLY A 270 -10.98 9.71 -6.89
CA GLY A 270 -9.98 8.66 -6.69
C GLY A 270 -10.08 7.51 -7.70
N PRO A 271 -9.25 6.47 -7.53
CA PRO A 271 -9.21 5.31 -8.41
C PRO A 271 -10.45 4.42 -8.26
N ALA A 272 -10.67 3.59 -9.26
CA ALA A 272 -11.64 2.51 -9.20
C ALA A 272 -11.18 1.42 -8.23
N ALA A 273 -12.15 0.68 -7.67
CA ALA A 273 -11.89 -0.58 -6.99
C ALA A 273 -12.16 -1.73 -7.97
N ALA A 274 -11.32 -2.77 -8.00
CA ALA A 274 -11.61 -3.98 -8.76
C ALA A 274 -11.80 -5.20 -7.87
N VAL A 275 -12.67 -6.10 -8.33
CA VAL A 275 -12.87 -7.42 -7.75
C VAL A 275 -12.78 -8.44 -8.87
N ASN A 276 -11.89 -9.41 -8.71
CA ASN A 276 -11.75 -10.55 -9.61
C ASN A 276 -12.57 -11.72 -9.08
N ILE A 277 -13.32 -12.37 -9.97
CA ILE A 277 -14.11 -13.55 -9.67
C ILE A 277 -13.67 -14.68 -10.60
N SER A 278 -13.13 -15.73 -9.99
CA SER A 278 -12.75 -16.97 -10.64
C SER A 278 -13.81 -18.03 -10.36
N MET A 279 -14.71 -18.24 -11.31
CA MET A 279 -15.93 -19.06 -11.11
C MET A 279 -15.68 -20.53 -10.71
N ASN A 280 -14.50 -21.07 -11.00
CA ASN A 280 -14.12 -22.46 -10.72
C ASN A 280 -12.96 -22.57 -9.71
N CYS A 281 -12.89 -21.64 -8.77
CA CYS A 281 -11.84 -21.55 -7.77
C CYS A 281 -12.42 -21.40 -6.37
N ALA A 282 -11.68 -21.83 -5.35
CA ALA A 282 -11.95 -21.51 -3.95
C ALA A 282 -10.66 -20.99 -3.27
N PRO A 283 -10.71 -19.83 -2.59
CA PRO A 283 -11.77 -18.82 -2.64
C PRO A 283 -11.89 -18.23 -4.07
N ALA A 284 -13.10 -17.88 -4.47
CA ALA A 284 -13.42 -17.46 -5.83
C ALA A 284 -13.27 -15.95 -6.06
N ILE A 285 -13.50 -15.15 -5.02
CA ILE A 285 -13.58 -13.69 -5.08
C ILE A 285 -12.30 -13.12 -4.48
N ASN A 286 -11.66 -12.17 -5.16
CA ASN A 286 -10.42 -11.55 -4.71
C ASN A 286 -10.34 -10.08 -5.16
N ASN A 287 -10.12 -9.14 -4.23
CA ASN A 287 -9.93 -7.72 -4.53
C ASN A 287 -8.45 -7.25 -4.51
N GLY A 288 -7.51 -8.19 -4.30
CA GLY A 288 -6.08 -7.98 -4.13
C GLY A 288 -5.60 -8.17 -2.69
N LEU A 289 -6.43 -7.78 -1.71
CA LEU A 289 -6.09 -7.81 -0.27
C LEU A 289 -7.02 -8.70 0.57
N LEU A 290 -8.24 -8.93 0.10
CA LEU A 290 -9.23 -9.80 0.71
C LEU A 290 -9.70 -10.87 -0.30
N GLN A 291 -10.05 -12.03 0.24
CA GLN A 291 -10.65 -13.15 -0.47
C GLN A 291 -11.95 -13.60 0.20
N ALA A 292 -12.89 -14.10 -0.61
CA ALA A 292 -14.13 -14.70 -0.14
C ALA A 292 -14.59 -15.84 -1.06
N ASP A 293 -15.41 -16.72 -0.51
CA ASP A 293 -16.09 -17.75 -1.27
C ASP A 293 -17.21 -17.17 -2.13
N LEU A 294 -17.50 -17.83 -3.25
CA LEU A 294 -18.59 -17.47 -4.14
C LEU A 294 -19.76 -18.43 -3.89
N ASP A 295 -20.81 -17.93 -3.24
CA ASP A 295 -22.08 -18.62 -3.16
C ASP A 295 -22.89 -18.51 -4.47
N ASP A 296 -23.92 -19.34 -4.58
CA ASP A 296 -24.78 -19.39 -5.77
C ASP A 296 -25.59 -18.10 -6.00
N HIS A 297 -25.97 -17.41 -4.92
CA HIS A 297 -26.73 -16.16 -5.03
C HIS A 297 -25.89 -15.06 -5.69
N VAL A 298 -24.66 -14.87 -5.22
CA VAL A 298 -23.70 -13.90 -5.76
C VAL A 298 -23.33 -14.29 -7.20
N ARG A 299 -23.09 -15.58 -7.46
CA ARG A 299 -22.82 -16.10 -8.81
C ARG A 299 -23.92 -15.73 -9.79
N ASP A 300 -25.18 -16.01 -9.45
CA ASP A 300 -26.33 -15.73 -10.32
C ASP A 300 -26.55 -14.23 -10.54
N GLN A 301 -26.29 -13.41 -9.51
CA GLN A 301 -26.32 -11.97 -9.64
C GLN A 301 -25.26 -11.48 -10.65
N ILE A 302 -24.01 -11.93 -10.51
CA ILE A 302 -22.90 -11.55 -11.40
C ILE A 302 -23.19 -11.98 -12.84
N LEU A 303 -23.64 -13.21 -13.06
CA LEU A 303 -23.90 -13.74 -14.40
C LEU A 303 -25.02 -12.99 -15.12
N ARG A 304 -26.05 -12.51 -14.41
CA ARG A 304 -27.10 -11.65 -15.00
C ARG A 304 -26.57 -10.27 -15.41
N LEU A 305 -25.58 -9.76 -14.69
CA LEU A 305 -24.95 -8.47 -14.97
C LEU A 305 -23.85 -8.56 -16.03
N ALA A 306 -23.30 -9.75 -16.26
CA ALA A 306 -22.25 -9.98 -17.23
C ALA A 306 -22.74 -9.74 -18.68
N PRO A 307 -21.84 -9.33 -19.58
CA PRO A 307 -22.13 -9.34 -21.01
C PRO A 307 -22.32 -10.79 -21.50
N SER A 308 -23.30 -10.97 -22.37
CA SER A 308 -23.64 -12.24 -23.04
C SER A 308 -22.58 -12.64 -24.04
#